data_AF-A0A841R6S2-F1
#
_entry.id   AF-A0A841R6S2-F1
#
_cell.length_a   1.000
_cell.length_b   1.000
_cell.length_c   1.000
_cell.angle_alpha   90.00
_cell.angle_beta   90.00
_cell.angle_gamma   90.00
#
_symmetry.space_group_name_H-M   'P 1'
#
loop_
_entity.id
_entity.type
_entity.pdbx_description
1 polymer ?
#
loop_
_entity_poly.entity_id
_entity_poly.type
_entity_poly.pdbx_seq_one_letter_code
_entity_poly.pdbx_strand_id
1 'polypeptide(L)'
;MKPVGNEEQKDDSVKEIIESVMEQDCPELPVLEDSSSGEPDTNGSVEIHISPDKMSVLVSFFPHLGNGKRLNTGDVVSLLSERGVDRSLVNREAIDNALWTCEEDSSSVKDVEVARGIPPRRGR
;
A
#
# COMPACT_ATOMS: atom_id res chain seq x y z
N MET A 1 46.24 -32.42 30.80
CA MET A 1 46.97 -33.26 29.83
C MET A 1 46.01 -33.77 28.77
N LYS A 2 46.03 -33.16 27.59
CA LYS A 2 45.69 -33.78 26.29
C LYS A 2 46.63 -33.15 25.25
N PRO A 3 47.26 -33.93 24.37
CA PRO A 3 48.32 -33.46 23.50
C PRO A 3 47.78 -32.76 22.24
N VAL A 4 48.65 -31.89 21.73
CA VAL A 4 48.72 -31.36 20.37
C VAL A 4 48.68 -32.49 19.35
N GLY A 5 47.87 -32.30 18.30
CA GLY A 5 47.93 -33.04 17.06
C GLY A 5 47.78 -32.07 15.91
N ASN A 6 48.92 -31.60 15.39
CA ASN A 6 49.03 -30.94 14.10
C ASN A 6 48.77 -32.01 13.03
N GLU A 7 47.83 -31.77 12.13
CA GLU A 7 47.83 -32.43 10.83
C GLU A 7 47.63 -31.37 9.76
N GLU A 8 48.79 -30.99 9.26
CA GLU A 8 49.11 -30.35 8.00
C GLU A 8 48.40 -31.07 6.86
N GLN A 9 47.58 -30.34 6.09
CA GLN A 9 47.36 -30.72 4.70
C GLN A 9 47.27 -29.45 3.84
N LYS A 10 48.40 -29.20 3.20
CA LYS A 10 48.54 -28.42 1.97
C LYS A 10 47.69 -29.09 0.89
N ASP A 11 46.89 -28.30 0.19
CA ASP A 11 46.67 -28.54 -1.23
C ASP A 11 46.63 -27.19 -1.95
N ASP A 12 47.77 -26.94 -2.60
CA ASP A 12 47.97 -26.03 -3.71
C ASP A 12 46.86 -26.19 -4.76
N SER A 13 46.10 -25.12 -5.02
CA SER A 13 45.58 -24.80 -6.36
C SER A 13 45.01 -23.38 -6.39
N VAL A 14 45.86 -22.38 -6.15
CA VAL A 14 45.61 -21.00 -6.58
C VAL A 14 46.29 -20.81 -7.94
N LYS A 15 45.66 -21.34 -8.98
CA LYS A 15 45.98 -21.02 -10.37
C LYS A 15 44.69 -21.03 -11.20
N GLU A 16 43.92 -19.95 -11.09
CA GLU A 16 43.24 -19.45 -12.28
C GLU A 16 43.47 -17.95 -12.41
N ILE A 17 44.01 -17.64 -13.57
CA ILE A 17 44.46 -16.36 -14.06
C ILE A 17 43.18 -15.63 -14.49
N ILE A 18 42.71 -14.67 -13.69
CA ILE A 18 41.61 -13.80 -14.11
C ILE A 18 42.20 -12.71 -14.99
N GLU A 19 42.57 -13.09 -16.21
CA GLU A 19 42.97 -12.17 -17.27
C GLU A 19 41.88 -12.22 -18.36
N SER A 20 40.86 -11.37 -18.17
CA SER A 20 40.01 -10.86 -19.25
C SER A 20 39.32 -9.61 -18.75
N VAL A 21 40.10 -8.53 -18.66
CA VAL A 21 39.57 -7.18 -18.91
C VAL A 21 39.26 -7.15 -20.40
N MET A 22 38.01 -7.42 -20.75
CA MET A 22 37.46 -6.85 -21.97
C MET A 22 36.86 -5.51 -21.57
N GLU A 23 37.66 -4.46 -21.75
CA GLU A 23 37.13 -3.15 -22.14
C GLU A 23 36.41 -3.34 -23.47
N GLN A 24 35.13 -3.72 -23.41
CA GLN A 24 34.20 -3.41 -24.49
C GLN A 24 33.48 -2.13 -24.10
N ASP A 25 33.95 -1.07 -24.73
CA ASP A 25 33.22 0.12 -25.14
C ASP A 25 31.69 -0.03 -24.98
N CYS A 26 31.20 0.39 -23.81
CA CYS A 26 29.81 0.73 -23.55
C CYS A 26 29.82 2.22 -23.20
N PRO A 27 28.80 3.03 -23.52
CA PRO A 27 27.65 2.78 -24.40
C PRO A 27 27.29 4.00 -25.29
N GLU A 28 26.56 3.79 -26.39
CA GLU A 28 25.53 4.76 -26.76
C GLU A 28 24.22 3.99 -26.88
N LEU A 29 23.58 3.81 -25.72
CA LEU A 29 22.17 3.47 -25.70
C LEU A 29 21.44 4.63 -26.37
N PRO A 30 20.45 4.35 -27.24
CA PRO A 30 19.58 5.40 -27.74
C PRO A 30 19.04 6.14 -26.52
N VAL A 31 19.24 7.45 -26.49
CA VAL A 31 18.51 8.35 -25.60
C VAL A 31 17.04 7.97 -25.75
N LEU A 32 16.52 7.26 -24.76
CA LEU A 32 15.10 7.06 -24.61
C LEU A 32 14.57 8.47 -24.45
N GLU A 33 14.02 9.01 -25.54
CA GLU A 33 13.23 10.22 -25.52
C GLU A 33 12.30 10.07 -24.33
N ASP A 34 12.46 11.02 -23.39
CA ASP A 34 11.73 11.13 -22.15
C ASP A 34 10.26 10.94 -22.48
N SER A 35 9.81 9.70 -22.35
CA SER A 35 8.42 9.38 -22.29
C SER A 35 8.04 9.89 -20.92
N SER A 36 7.82 11.21 -20.84
CA SER A 36 6.97 11.82 -19.85
C SER A 36 5.58 11.26 -20.12
N SER A 37 5.45 9.96 -19.84
CA SER A 37 4.23 9.25 -19.59
C SER A 37 3.78 9.84 -18.27
N GLY A 38 3.25 11.06 -18.33
CA GLY A 38 2.57 11.69 -17.22
C GLY A 38 1.41 10.77 -16.90
N GLU A 39 1.66 9.81 -16.01
CA GLU A 39 0.61 9.02 -15.42
C GLU A 39 -0.39 10.02 -14.87
N PRO A 40 -1.66 9.99 -15.33
CA PRO A 40 -2.61 11.04 -14.98
C PRO A 40 -2.76 11.06 -13.46
N ASP A 41 -2.33 12.17 -12.85
CA ASP A 41 -2.45 12.37 -11.41
C ASP A 41 -3.94 12.25 -11.05
N THR A 42 -4.30 11.17 -10.37
CA THR A 42 -5.68 10.87 -10.01
C THR A 42 -5.81 11.03 -8.51
N ASN A 43 -6.71 11.92 -8.08
CA ASN A 43 -6.99 12.11 -6.67
C ASN A 43 -7.59 10.84 -6.07
N GLY A 44 -7.20 10.55 -4.83
CA GLY A 44 -7.90 9.53 -4.05
C GLY A 44 -9.39 9.85 -4.02
N SER A 45 -10.21 8.83 -4.16
CA SER A 45 -11.67 8.98 -4.20
C SER A 45 -12.31 7.97 -3.24
N VAL A 46 -13.48 8.32 -2.72
CA VAL A 46 -14.28 7.43 -1.89
C VAL A 46 -15.69 7.33 -2.42
N GLU A 47 -16.20 6.11 -2.45
CA GLU A 47 -17.58 5.83 -2.78
C GLU A 47 -18.30 5.32 -1.54
N ILE A 48 -19.38 6.00 -1.15
CA ILE A 48 -20.16 5.68 0.05
C ILE A 48 -21.43 4.99 -0.38
N HIS A 49 -21.62 3.76 0.09
CA HIS A 49 -22.81 2.95 -0.16
C HIS A 49 -23.55 2.69 1.16
N ILE A 50 -24.73 3.27 1.31
CA ILE A 50 -25.58 3.08 2.49
C ILE A 50 -26.62 2.01 2.14
N SER A 51 -26.67 0.94 2.92
CA SER A 51 -27.65 -0.13 2.72
C SER A 51 -29.09 0.41 2.79
N PRO A 52 -30.06 -0.19 2.05
CA PRO A 52 -31.44 0.30 2.01
C PRO A 52 -32.13 0.27 3.39
N ASP A 53 -31.72 -0.67 4.24
CA ASP A 53 -32.17 -0.81 5.63
C ASP A 53 -31.54 0.23 6.58
N LYS A 54 -30.55 0.99 6.11
CA LYS A 54 -29.82 2.03 6.87
C LYS A 54 -29.11 1.52 8.14
N MET A 55 -28.91 0.21 8.32
CA MET A 55 -28.09 -0.32 9.42
C MET A 55 -26.63 -0.58 9.05
N SER A 56 -26.22 -0.47 7.78
CA SER A 56 -24.81 -0.64 7.41
C SER A 56 -24.40 0.43 6.40
N VAL A 57 -23.19 0.95 6.59
CA VAL A 57 -22.54 1.87 5.65
C VAL A 57 -21.24 1.23 5.21
N LEU A 58 -21.19 0.95 3.92
CA LEU A 58 -20.03 0.41 3.22
C LEU A 58 -19.33 1.57 2.51
N VAL A 59 -18.01 1.63 2.60
CA VAL A 59 -17.20 2.61 1.89
C VAL A 59 -16.16 1.89 1.08
N SER A 60 -16.04 2.29 -0.18
CA SER A 60 -14.98 1.86 -1.08
C SER A 60 -13.96 2.98 -1.22
N PHE A 61 -12.71 2.66 -0.95
CA PHE A 61 -11.56 3.55 -1.01
C PHE A 61 -10.76 3.27 -2.29
N PHE A 62 -10.49 4.31 -3.04
CA PHE A 62 -9.67 4.24 -4.25
C PHE A 62 -8.37 5.03 -4.01
N PRO A 63 -7.20 4.43 -4.26
CA PRO A 63 -5.92 5.07 -3.98
C PRO A 63 -5.71 6.26 -4.92
N HIS A 64 -4.81 7.15 -4.53
CA HIS A 64 -4.34 8.22 -5.40
C HIS A 64 -3.28 7.67 -6.36
N LEU A 65 -3.24 8.19 -7.59
CA LEU A 65 -2.19 7.88 -8.57
C LEU A 65 -1.34 9.15 -8.80
N GLY A 66 -0.02 8.98 -8.90
CA GLY A 66 0.92 10.09 -9.08
C GLY A 66 0.94 11.07 -7.90
N ASN A 67 0.84 12.36 -8.18
CA ASN A 67 0.75 13.46 -7.19
C ASN A 67 -0.69 13.76 -6.74
N GLY A 68 -1.63 12.82 -6.94
CA GLY A 68 -3.01 12.98 -6.51
C GLY A 68 -3.15 13.27 -5.01
N LYS A 69 -4.20 14.00 -4.62
CA LYS A 69 -4.47 14.32 -3.21
C LYS A 69 -4.71 13.02 -2.42
N ARG A 70 -3.97 12.87 -1.31
CA ARG A 70 -4.19 11.81 -0.32
C ARG A 70 -5.50 12.02 0.42
N LEU A 71 -6.16 10.91 0.69
CA LEU A 71 -7.46 10.90 1.34
C LEU A 71 -7.25 10.69 2.83
N ASN A 72 -7.71 11.62 3.67
CA ASN A 72 -7.54 11.50 5.12
C ASN A 72 -8.82 10.98 5.77
N THR A 73 -8.65 10.31 6.91
CA THR A 73 -9.75 9.89 7.78
C THR A 73 -10.72 11.03 8.10
N GLY A 74 -10.21 12.25 8.30
CA GLY A 74 -11.04 13.44 8.55
C GLY A 74 -11.93 13.84 7.37
N ASP A 75 -11.41 13.78 6.13
CA ASP A 75 -12.19 14.04 4.91
C ASP A 75 -13.31 12.99 4.78
N VAL A 76 -13.01 11.70 5.00
CA VAL A 76 -13.98 10.58 4.94
C VAL A 76 -15.10 10.75 5.97
N VAL A 77 -14.74 11.04 7.23
CA VAL A 77 -15.72 11.24 8.30
C VAL A 77 -16.61 12.45 8.02
N SER A 78 -16.05 13.50 7.41
CA SER A 78 -16.83 14.67 7.00
C SER A 78 -17.83 14.31 5.90
N LEU A 79 -17.39 13.59 4.87
CA LEU A 79 -18.26 13.10 3.80
C LEU A 79 -19.37 12.19 4.32
N LEU A 80 -19.06 11.29 5.25
CA LEU A 80 -20.05 10.43 5.91
C LEU A 80 -21.08 11.26 6.70
N SER A 81 -20.61 12.28 7.42
CA SER A 81 -21.46 13.20 8.16
C SER A 81 -22.39 14.00 7.23
N GLU A 82 -21.91 14.44 6.06
CA GLU A 82 -22.73 15.11 5.05
C GLU A 82 -23.81 14.18 4.46
N ARG A 83 -23.55 12.87 4.44
CA ARG A 83 -24.53 11.84 4.05
C ARG A 83 -25.51 11.47 5.16
N GLY A 84 -25.42 12.10 6.33
CA GLY A 84 -26.31 11.87 7.47
C GLY A 84 -25.89 10.70 8.36
N VAL A 85 -24.66 10.21 8.24
CA VAL A 85 -24.09 9.20 9.15
C VAL A 85 -23.55 9.90 10.39
N ASP A 86 -24.00 9.50 11.57
CA ASP A 86 -23.51 10.10 12.81
C ASP A 86 -22.03 9.77 13.03
N ARG A 87 -21.21 10.80 13.26
CA ARG A 87 -19.76 10.67 13.45
C ARG A 87 -19.39 9.76 14.63
N SER A 88 -20.30 9.56 15.58
CA SER A 88 -20.11 8.68 16.74
C SER A 88 -20.27 7.21 16.40
N LEU A 89 -20.99 6.89 15.30
CA LEU A 89 -21.18 5.53 14.80
C LEU A 89 -20.10 5.10 13.79
N VAL A 90 -19.25 6.05 13.39
CA VAL A 90 -18.17 5.80 12.43
C VAL A 90 -16.96 5.21 13.14
N ASN A 91 -16.59 4.01 12.72
CA ASN A 91 -15.36 3.34 13.12
C ASN A 91 -14.16 3.96 12.40
N ARG A 92 -13.46 4.88 13.08
CA ARG A 92 -12.29 5.57 12.55
C ARG A 92 -11.11 4.63 12.34
N GLU A 93 -10.94 3.62 13.19
CA GLU A 93 -9.87 2.62 13.02
C GLU A 93 -10.06 1.81 11.74
N ALA A 94 -11.32 1.44 11.41
CA ALA A 94 -11.62 0.75 10.16
C ALA A 94 -11.28 1.61 8.93
N ILE A 95 -11.56 2.92 8.98
CA ILE A 95 -11.21 3.86 7.91
C ILE A 95 -9.69 4.00 7.79
N ASP A 96 -9.00 4.18 8.90
CA ASP A 96 -7.55 4.36 8.93
C ASP A 96 -6.82 3.12 8.38
N ASN A 97 -7.24 1.93 8.80
CA ASN A 97 -6.73 0.66 8.32
C ASN A 97 -7.01 0.47 6.81
N ALA A 98 -8.23 0.82 6.36
CA ALA A 98 -8.57 0.77 4.94
C ALA A 98 -7.72 1.75 4.11
N LEU A 99 -7.50 2.97 4.58
CA LEU A 99 -6.64 3.95 3.91
C LEU A 99 -5.19 3.47 3.86
N TRP A 100 -4.68 2.94 4.98
CA TRP A 100 -3.32 2.40 5.04
C TRP A 100 -3.12 1.22 4.08
N THR A 101 -4.07 0.28 4.06
CA THR A 101 -4.06 -0.87 3.13
C THR A 101 -4.14 -0.40 1.67
N CYS A 102 -4.95 0.62 1.40
CA CYS A 102 -5.12 1.21 0.07
C CYS A 102 -3.84 1.90 -0.42
N GLU A 103 -3.10 2.57 0.47
CA GLU A 103 -1.82 3.18 0.15
C GLU A 103 -0.68 2.15 0.02
N GLU A 104 -0.62 1.15 0.90
CA GLU A 104 0.45 0.13 0.89
C GLU A 104 0.36 -0.77 -0.33
N ASP A 105 -0.83 -1.29 -0.62
CA ASP A 105 -1.04 -2.24 -1.72
C ASP A 105 -1.27 -1.53 -3.06
N SER A 106 -1.43 -0.19 -3.03
CA SER A 106 -1.90 0.62 -4.17
C SER A 106 -3.17 0.04 -4.83
N SER A 107 -3.97 -0.68 -4.03
CA SER A 107 -5.15 -1.43 -4.45
C SER A 107 -6.42 -0.82 -3.85
N SER A 108 -7.51 -0.77 -4.64
CA SER A 108 -8.79 -0.27 -4.13
C SER A 108 -9.38 -1.20 -3.08
N VAL A 109 -9.67 -0.67 -1.89
CA VAL A 109 -10.33 -1.41 -0.81
C VAL A 109 -11.84 -1.18 -0.91
N LYS A 110 -12.61 -2.22 -1.23
CA LYS A 110 -14.06 -2.11 -1.44
C LYS A 110 -14.84 -2.64 -0.25
N ASP A 111 -16.07 -2.14 -0.10
CA ASP A 111 -17.06 -2.65 0.85
C ASP A 111 -16.60 -2.67 2.32
N VAL A 112 -15.84 -1.66 2.74
CA VAL A 112 -15.40 -1.53 4.13
C VAL A 112 -16.58 -1.07 4.99
N GLU A 113 -16.95 -1.87 5.98
CA GLU A 113 -17.95 -1.47 6.97
C GLU A 113 -17.36 -0.40 7.90
N VAL A 114 -17.68 0.86 7.63
CA VAL A 114 -17.20 2.00 8.43
C VAL A 114 -18.19 2.42 9.50
N ALA A 115 -19.47 2.07 9.36
CA ALA A 115 -20.48 2.38 10.36
C ALA A 115 -21.58 1.33 10.37
N ARG A 116 -22.04 1.02 11.58
CA ARG A 116 -23.11 0.06 11.82
C ARG A 116 -24.21 0.70 12.68
N GLY A 117 -25.44 0.57 12.22
CA GLY A 117 -26.65 1.00 12.91
C GLY A 117 -26.87 0.16 14.16
N ILE A 118 -27.25 0.84 15.24
CA ILE A 118 -27.63 0.18 16.49
C ILE A 118 -29.13 -0.08 16.41
N PRO A 119 -29.60 -1.34 16.48
CA PRO A 119 -31.03 -1.62 16.46
C PRO A 119 -31.72 -0.93 17.65
N PRO A 120 -32.95 -0.42 17.48
CA PRO A 120 -33.67 0.22 18.57
C PRO A 120 -33.88 -0.80 19.69
N ARG A 121 -33.58 -0.40 20.94
CA ARG A 121 -33.92 -1.23 22.09
C ARG A 121 -35.44 -1.34 22.19
N ARG A 122 -35.94 -2.58 22.18
CA ARG A 122 -37.36 -2.90 22.34
C ARG A 122 -37.89 -2.20 23.58
N GLY A 123 -38.90 -1.33 23.41
CA GLY A 123 -39.56 -0.63 24.51
C GLY A 123 -40.14 -1.64 25.52
N ARG A 124 -39.96 -1.36 26.80
CA ARG A 124 -40.49 -2.15 27.91
C ARG A 124 -41.87 -1.65 28.30
#